data_AF-A0A944EV93-F1
#
_entry.id   AF-A0A944EV93-F1
#
_cell.length_a   1.000
_cell.length_b   1.000
_cell.length_c   1.000
_cell.angle_alpha   90.00
_cell.angle_beta   90.00
_cell.angle_gamma   90.00
#
_symmetry.space_group_name_H-M   'P 1'
#
loop_
_entity.id
_entity.type
_entity.pdbx_description
1 polymer ?
#
loop_
_entity_poly.entity_id
_entity_poly.type
_entity_poly.pdbx_seq_one_letter_code
_entity_poly.pdbx_strand_id
1 'polypeptide(L)'
;MPASGTMTAPRTFWSQAALAAAVDAAFAEALAEELAVALADTGPARPAIVLPDTETLIRQAGIVTGPCPPDASEPSAGGQLLKKASVFTLRAAWWLLKHTTLFAIAAPVEIIRLWHFAATPSTPASREPAPQPARRTGRAVTPADFLQATSDHIKTHGWTQHVMESQRGVCIRGAQLSLIRCGTGTRTTASAANTHLLAVTGGRSVPRWNDGLVRTEAQVHDALLAAAARARTAR
;
A
#
# COMPACT_ATOMS: atom_id res chain seq x y z
N MET A 1 -18.73 -23.13 36.20
CA MET A 1 -18.62 -21.69 35.84
C MET A 1 -17.16 -21.41 35.54
N PRO A 2 -16.75 -21.29 34.26
CA PRO A 2 -15.38 -20.89 33.95
C PRO A 2 -15.23 -19.38 34.18
N ALA A 3 -14.15 -19.01 34.83
CA ALA A 3 -13.81 -17.62 35.11
C ALA A 3 -13.46 -16.91 33.80
N SER A 4 -14.20 -15.85 33.47
CA SER A 4 -13.86 -14.95 32.37
C SER A 4 -12.54 -14.24 32.70
N GLY A 5 -11.44 -14.75 32.16
CA GLY A 5 -10.15 -14.06 32.17
C GLY A 5 -10.29 -12.76 31.39
N THR A 6 -10.21 -11.63 32.09
CA THR A 6 -10.09 -10.30 31.48
C THR A 6 -8.77 -10.23 30.73
N MET A 7 -8.80 -10.53 29.43
CA MET A 7 -7.67 -10.39 28.53
C MET A 7 -7.39 -8.89 28.34
N THR A 8 -6.51 -8.36 29.19
CA THR A 8 -6.04 -6.97 29.10
C THR A 8 -5.10 -6.90 27.91
N ALA A 9 -5.61 -6.45 26.76
CA ALA A 9 -4.80 -6.28 25.57
C ALA A 9 -3.63 -5.31 25.88
N PRO A 10 -2.36 -5.74 25.74
CA PRO A 10 -1.22 -4.89 26.04
C PRO A 10 -1.20 -3.69 25.10
N ARG A 11 -1.08 -2.49 25.69
CA ARG A 11 -1.27 -1.18 25.04
C ARG A 11 -0.21 -0.80 24.00
N THR A 12 0.65 -1.72 23.54
CA THR A 12 1.72 -1.36 22.62
C THR A 12 2.07 -2.48 21.64
N PHE A 13 1.30 -2.64 20.57
CA PHE A 13 1.80 -3.29 19.35
C PHE A 13 2.52 -2.24 18.50
N TRP A 14 3.85 -2.15 18.66
CA TRP A 14 4.70 -1.15 18.01
C TRP A 14 4.88 -1.37 16.49
N SER A 15 4.37 -2.48 15.95
CA SER A 15 4.37 -2.78 14.52
C SER A 15 3.23 -3.74 14.13
N GLN A 16 2.84 -3.69 12.85
CA GLN A 16 1.85 -4.60 12.26
C GLN A 16 2.29 -6.07 12.35
N ALA A 17 3.60 -6.34 12.30
CA ALA A 17 4.15 -7.68 12.46
C ALA A 17 4.01 -8.19 13.90
N ALA A 18 4.20 -7.33 14.90
CA ALA A 18 4.01 -7.70 16.30
C ALA A 18 2.53 -7.99 16.62
N LEU A 19 1.61 -7.25 15.99
CA LEU A 19 0.17 -7.54 16.10
C LEU A 19 -0.18 -8.89 15.45
N ALA A 20 0.32 -9.15 14.23
CA ALA A 20 0.07 -10.42 13.54
C ALA A 20 0.59 -11.62 14.35
N ALA A 21 1.81 -11.54 14.88
CA ALA A 21 2.38 -12.59 15.72
C ALA A 21 1.59 -12.83 17.01
N ALA A 22 1.05 -11.77 17.62
CA ALA A 22 0.22 -11.89 18.83
C ALA A 22 -1.16 -12.49 18.54
N VAL A 23 -1.75 -12.16 17.38
CA VAL A 23 -2.98 -12.79 16.92
C VAL A 23 -2.75 -14.28 16.64
N ASP A 24 -1.70 -14.63 15.90
CA ASP A 24 -1.37 -16.04 15.60
C ASP A 24 -1.14 -16.85 16.88
N ALA A 25 -0.46 -16.28 17.88
CA ALA A 25 -0.25 -16.92 19.17
C ALA A 25 -1.57 -17.16 19.93
N ALA A 26 -2.47 -16.17 19.97
CA ALA A 26 -3.77 -16.30 20.62
C ALA A 26 -4.66 -17.34 19.94
N PHE A 27 -4.63 -17.41 18.60
CA PHE A 27 -5.34 -18.44 17.84
C PHE A 27 -4.78 -19.84 18.10
N ALA A 28 -3.45 -19.98 18.13
CA ALA A 28 -2.81 -21.26 18.41
C ALA A 28 -3.14 -21.77 19.82
N GLU A 29 -3.18 -20.89 20.82
CA GLU A 29 -3.53 -21.23 22.19
C GLU A 29 -5.01 -21.64 22.33
N ALA A 30 -5.93 -20.87 21.72
CA ALA A 30 -7.36 -21.21 21.70
C ALA A 30 -7.61 -22.56 21.00
N LEU A 31 -6.95 -22.82 19.87
CA LEU A 31 -7.06 -24.09 19.15
C LEU A 31 -6.50 -25.26 19.98
N ALA A 32 -5.38 -25.05 20.68
CA ALA A 32 -4.80 -26.07 21.54
C ALA A 32 -5.73 -26.40 22.73
N GLU A 33 -6.39 -25.39 23.30
CA GLU A 33 -7.37 -25.58 24.39
C GLU A 33 -8.62 -26.33 23.89
N GLU A 34 -9.20 -25.95 22.75
CA GLU A 34 -10.32 -26.67 22.16
C GLU A 34 -9.97 -28.13 21.84
N LEU A 35 -8.76 -28.37 21.29
CA LEU A 35 -8.30 -29.72 20.98
C LEU A 35 -8.08 -30.55 22.26
N ALA A 36 -7.53 -29.95 23.31
CA ALA A 36 -7.36 -30.59 24.60
C ALA A 36 -8.72 -30.96 25.23
N VAL A 37 -9.72 -30.07 25.15
CA VAL A 37 -11.09 -30.36 25.59
C VAL A 37 -11.72 -31.47 24.76
N ALA A 38 -11.58 -31.43 23.43
CA ALA A 38 -12.13 -32.46 22.54
C ALA A 38 -11.48 -33.84 22.76
N LEU A 39 -10.19 -33.88 23.13
CA LEU A 39 -9.49 -35.12 23.46
C LEU A 39 -9.80 -35.62 24.88
N ALA A 40 -10.08 -34.72 25.82
CA ALA A 40 -10.48 -35.05 27.19
C ALA A 40 -11.96 -35.47 27.29
N ASP A 41 -12.79 -35.05 26.34
CA ASP A 41 -14.18 -35.50 26.18
C ASP A 41 -14.21 -36.98 25.78
N THR A 42 -14.08 -37.84 26.78
CA THR A 42 -14.28 -39.30 26.71
C THR A 42 -15.77 -39.62 26.69
N GLY A 43 -16.54 -38.88 25.88
CA GLY A 43 -17.93 -39.18 25.59
C GLY A 43 -18.11 -40.64 25.14
N PRO A 44 -19.34 -41.19 25.22
CA PRO A 44 -19.59 -42.58 24.87
C PRO A 44 -18.99 -42.87 23.51
N ALA A 45 -18.16 -43.93 23.43
CA ALA A 45 -17.43 -44.32 22.24
C ALA A 45 -18.36 -44.15 21.03
N ARG A 46 -18.09 -43.12 20.20
CA ARG A 46 -18.86 -42.91 18.97
C ARG A 46 -18.82 -44.25 18.25
N PRO A 47 -19.98 -44.77 17.80
CA PRO A 47 -20.01 -46.05 17.11
C PRO A 47 -18.93 -45.99 16.04
N ALA A 48 -18.03 -46.98 16.03
CA ALA A 48 -16.90 -47.01 15.13
C ALA A 48 -17.45 -46.74 13.73
N ILE A 49 -17.15 -45.55 13.20
CA ILE A 49 -17.52 -45.22 11.84
C ILE A 49 -16.66 -46.17 11.03
N VAL A 50 -17.28 -47.24 10.53
CA VAL A 50 -16.66 -48.11 9.55
C VAL A 50 -16.59 -47.27 8.29
N LEU A 51 -15.48 -46.54 8.17
CA LEU A 51 -15.14 -45.85 6.94
C LEU A 51 -15.12 -46.93 5.84
N PRO A 52 -15.82 -46.70 4.71
CA PRO A 52 -15.67 -47.58 3.57
C PRO A 52 -14.18 -47.67 3.21
N ASP A 53 -13.74 -48.81 2.70
CA ASP A 53 -12.38 -48.92 2.21
C ASP A 53 -12.11 -47.84 1.14
N THR A 54 -10.84 -47.48 1.00
CA THR A 54 -10.39 -46.41 0.09
C THR A 54 -10.93 -46.61 -1.33
N GLU A 55 -11.03 -47.85 -1.79
CA GLU A 55 -11.54 -48.21 -3.12
C GLU A 55 -13.03 -47.88 -3.28
N THR A 56 -13.82 -48.15 -2.26
CA THR A 56 -15.24 -47.80 -2.21
C THR A 56 -15.45 -46.29 -2.24
N LEU A 57 -14.62 -45.53 -1.53
CA LEU A 57 -14.65 -44.06 -1.55
C LEU A 57 -14.26 -43.49 -2.92
N ILE A 58 -13.21 -44.02 -3.55
CA ILE A 58 -12.77 -43.64 -4.90
C ILE A 58 -13.90 -43.87 -5.92
N ARG A 59 -14.57 -45.02 -5.83
CA ARG A 59 -15.68 -45.37 -6.71
C ARG A 59 -16.91 -44.49 -6.48
N GLN A 60 -17.28 -44.22 -5.22
CA GLN A 60 -18.39 -43.33 -4.88
C GLN A 60 -18.16 -41.89 -5.34
N ALA A 61 -16.91 -41.42 -5.29
CA ALA A 61 -16.53 -40.08 -5.73
C ALA A 61 -16.40 -39.95 -7.26
N GLY A 62 -16.55 -41.05 -8.02
CA GLY A 62 -16.37 -41.04 -9.47
C GLY A 62 -14.93 -40.73 -9.91
N ILE A 63 -13.94 -40.98 -9.04
CA ILE A 63 -12.53 -40.70 -9.34
C ILE A 63 -12.02 -41.82 -10.24
N VAL A 64 -11.83 -41.51 -11.52
CA VAL A 64 -11.15 -42.41 -12.46
C VAL A 64 -9.65 -42.39 -12.15
N THR A 65 -9.15 -43.41 -11.47
CA THR A 65 -7.72 -43.57 -11.22
C THR A 65 -7.03 -44.01 -12.51
N GLY A 66 -6.37 -43.06 -13.18
CA GLY A 66 -5.43 -43.38 -14.26
C GLY A 66 -4.22 -44.17 -13.74
N PRO A 67 -3.35 -44.68 -14.63
CA PRO A 67 -2.10 -45.32 -14.21
C PRO A 67 -1.33 -44.39 -13.28
N CYS A 68 -0.83 -44.96 -12.16
CA CYS A 68 -0.05 -44.21 -11.19
C CYS A 68 1.08 -43.48 -11.93
N PRO A 69 1.21 -42.14 -11.81
CA PRO A 69 2.29 -41.43 -12.46
C PRO A 69 3.63 -42.04 -12.01
N PRO A 70 4.61 -42.17 -12.91
CA PRO A 70 5.91 -42.72 -12.54
C PRO A 70 6.49 -41.91 -11.37
N ASP A 71 7.11 -42.62 -10.42
CA ASP A 71 7.72 -42.01 -9.24
C ASP A 71 8.63 -40.86 -9.64
N ALA A 72 8.54 -39.75 -8.90
CA ALA A 72 9.39 -38.59 -9.12
C ALA A 72 10.85 -39.03 -8.98
N SER A 73 11.60 -39.01 -10.08
CA SER A 73 13.01 -39.36 -10.07
C SER A 73 13.75 -38.47 -9.09
N GLU A 74 14.40 -39.07 -8.07
CA GLU A 74 15.22 -38.29 -7.15
C GLU A 74 16.30 -37.54 -7.96
N PRO A 75 16.41 -36.22 -7.80
CA PRO A 75 17.35 -35.44 -8.58
C PRO A 75 18.77 -35.86 -8.19
N SER A 76 19.50 -36.41 -9.16
CA SER A 76 20.91 -36.78 -9.02
C SER A 76 21.72 -35.61 -8.44
N ALA A 77 22.80 -35.90 -7.72
CA ALA A 77 23.66 -34.88 -7.11
C ALA A 77 24.12 -33.81 -8.12
N GLY A 78 24.30 -34.19 -9.40
CA GLY A 78 24.58 -33.27 -10.49
C GLY A 78 23.41 -32.34 -10.85
N GLY A 79 22.16 -32.82 -10.81
CA GLY A 79 20.96 -32.02 -11.04
C GLY A 79 20.70 -31.00 -9.93
N GLN A 80 21.05 -31.32 -8.68
CA GLN A 80 20.98 -30.35 -7.58
C GLN A 80 22.02 -29.24 -7.69
N LEU A 81 23.23 -29.56 -8.17
CA LEU A 81 24.28 -28.58 -8.45
C LEU A 81 23.89 -27.64 -9.60
N LEU A 82 23.28 -28.17 -10.67
CA LEU A 82 22.74 -27.36 -11.77
C LEU A 82 21.58 -26.46 -11.31
N LYS A 83 20.68 -26.94 -10.45
CA LYS A 83 19.60 -26.11 -9.87
C LYS A 83 20.14 -24.96 -9.00
N LYS A 84 21.17 -25.23 -8.19
CA LYS A 84 21.81 -24.18 -7.38
C LYS A 84 22.51 -23.13 -8.27
N ALA A 85 23.15 -23.56 -9.35
CA ALA A 85 23.73 -22.66 -10.34
C ALA A 85 22.66 -21.84 -11.08
N SER A 86 21.51 -22.44 -11.43
CA SER A 86 20.43 -21.75 -12.14
C SER A 86 19.72 -20.68 -11.31
N VAL A 87 19.61 -20.85 -9.99
CA VAL A 87 19.03 -19.81 -9.11
C VAL A 87 19.93 -18.58 -9.02
N PHE A 88 21.25 -18.76 -9.07
CA PHE A 88 22.21 -17.66 -9.10
C PHE A 88 22.16 -16.91 -10.44
N THR A 89 22.09 -17.63 -11.57
CA THR A 89 22.00 -16.99 -12.89
C THR A 89 20.66 -16.30 -13.10
N LEU A 90 19.55 -16.83 -12.58
CA LEU A 90 18.24 -16.16 -12.61
C LEU A 90 18.22 -14.88 -11.76
N ARG A 91 18.86 -14.86 -10.59
CA ARG A 91 18.98 -13.65 -9.76
C ARG A 91 19.87 -12.60 -10.41
N ALA A 92 20.99 -13.01 -11.01
CA ALA A 92 21.87 -12.11 -11.74
C ALA A 92 21.19 -11.58 -13.01
N ALA A 93 20.48 -12.42 -13.76
CA ALA A 93 19.70 -12.02 -14.93
C ALA A 93 18.55 -11.07 -14.56
N TRP A 94 17.84 -11.31 -13.45
CA TRP A 94 16.81 -10.39 -12.96
C TRP A 94 17.39 -9.06 -12.48
N TRP A 95 18.56 -9.08 -11.83
CA TRP A 95 19.27 -7.86 -11.44
C TRP A 95 19.74 -7.07 -12.66
N LEU A 96 20.33 -7.73 -13.67
CA LEU A 96 20.68 -7.12 -14.95
C LEU A 96 19.46 -6.58 -15.69
N LEU A 97 18.35 -7.32 -15.76
CA LEU A 97 17.12 -6.88 -16.42
C LEU A 97 16.54 -5.62 -15.74
N LYS A 98 16.55 -5.57 -14.40
CA LYS A 98 16.08 -4.42 -13.62
C LYS A 98 16.95 -3.18 -13.82
N HIS A 99 18.26 -3.35 -14.00
CA HIS A 99 19.19 -2.24 -14.21
C HIS A 99 19.34 -1.83 -15.69
N THR A 100 19.11 -2.72 -16.67
CA THR A 100 19.07 -2.35 -18.09
C THR A 100 17.77 -1.63 -18.46
N THR A 101 16.63 -1.92 -17.81
CA THR A 101 15.40 -1.11 -17.97
C THR A 101 15.56 0.34 -17.53
N LEU A 102 16.49 0.64 -16.60
CA LEU A 102 16.78 2.03 -16.21
C LEU A 102 17.61 2.79 -17.25
N PHE A 103 18.42 2.11 -18.06
CA PHE A 103 19.21 2.74 -19.12
C PHE A 103 18.49 2.81 -20.48
N ALA A 104 17.63 1.84 -20.80
CA ALA A 104 16.89 1.83 -22.07
C ALA A 104 15.70 2.81 -22.11
N ILE A 105 15.17 3.23 -20.95
CA ILE A 105 14.04 4.19 -20.89
C ILE A 105 14.54 5.65 -20.76
N ALA A 106 15.81 5.87 -20.38
CA ALA A 106 16.38 7.21 -20.31
C ALA A 106 16.88 7.76 -21.67
N ALA A 107 17.10 6.92 -22.68
CA ALA A 107 17.68 7.33 -23.96
C ALA A 107 16.67 7.81 -25.04
N PRO A 108 15.41 7.35 -25.14
CA PRO A 108 14.51 7.85 -26.19
C PRO A 108 13.51 8.93 -25.73
N VAL A 109 13.36 9.21 -24.42
CA VAL A 109 12.39 10.23 -23.95
C VAL A 109 12.82 11.66 -24.31
N GLU A 110 14.12 11.94 -24.36
CA GLU A 110 14.62 13.26 -24.79
C GLU A 110 14.47 13.48 -26.31
N ILE A 111 14.57 12.42 -27.13
CA ILE A 111 14.41 12.53 -28.59
C ILE A 111 12.92 12.71 -28.98
N ILE A 112 12.00 12.06 -28.25
CA ILE A 112 10.54 12.21 -28.50
C ILE A 112 10.04 13.59 -28.06
N ARG A 113 10.62 14.18 -27.00
CA ARG A 113 10.27 15.56 -26.58
C ARG A 113 10.72 16.62 -27.58
N LEU A 114 11.81 16.39 -28.30
CA LEU A 114 12.30 17.32 -29.32
C LEU A 114 11.44 17.31 -30.60
N TRP A 115 10.87 16.15 -30.98
CA TRP A 115 10.03 16.03 -32.19
C TRP A 115 8.58 16.55 -32.01
N HIS A 116 8.00 16.42 -30.81
CA HIS A 116 6.64 16.95 -30.57
C HIS A 116 6.57 18.48 -30.46
N PHE A 117 7.68 19.17 -30.20
CA PHE A 117 7.71 20.64 -30.25
C PHE A 117 7.81 21.20 -31.68
N ALA A 118 8.35 20.44 -32.64
CA ALA A 118 8.58 20.91 -34.01
C ALA A 118 7.41 20.64 -34.97
N ALA A 119 6.52 19.70 -34.67
CA ALA A 119 5.51 19.20 -35.62
C ALA A 119 4.06 19.66 -35.35
N THR A 120 3.78 20.39 -34.28
CA THR A 120 2.45 20.97 -34.06
C THR A 120 2.39 22.40 -34.61
N PRO A 121 1.73 22.66 -35.75
CA PRO A 121 1.37 24.03 -36.12
C PRO A 121 0.49 24.60 -35.00
N SER A 122 0.96 25.70 -34.42
CA SER A 122 0.27 26.44 -33.37
C SER A 122 -1.04 26.98 -33.94
N THR A 123 -2.15 26.29 -33.66
CA THR A 123 -3.48 26.84 -33.91
C THR A 123 -3.73 27.91 -32.83
N PRO A 124 -3.96 29.19 -33.18
CA PRO A 124 -4.27 30.22 -32.19
C PRO A 124 -5.73 30.06 -31.76
N ALA A 125 -5.99 29.06 -30.92
CA ALA A 125 -7.24 28.99 -30.18
C ALA A 125 -7.10 29.90 -28.96
N SER A 126 -7.90 30.98 -28.97
CA SER A 126 -8.10 31.94 -27.90
C SER A 126 -8.34 31.23 -26.56
N ARG A 127 -7.27 30.99 -25.80
CA ARG A 127 -7.36 30.59 -24.40
C ARG A 127 -7.54 31.85 -23.61
N GLU A 128 -8.79 32.16 -23.34
CA GLU A 128 -9.19 33.16 -22.35
C GLU A 128 -8.33 32.95 -21.09
N PRO A 129 -7.59 33.97 -20.62
CA PRO A 129 -6.71 33.83 -19.49
C PRO A 129 -7.57 33.53 -18.28
N ALA A 130 -7.47 32.29 -17.77
CA ALA A 130 -7.99 31.95 -16.45
C ALA A 130 -7.47 33.02 -15.48
N PRO A 131 -8.34 33.59 -14.62
CA PRO A 131 -7.96 34.68 -13.75
C PRO A 131 -6.76 34.25 -12.93
N GLN A 132 -5.61 34.86 -13.20
CA GLN A 132 -4.47 34.79 -12.30
C GLN A 132 -4.99 35.25 -10.94
N PRO A 133 -5.03 34.40 -9.90
CA PRO A 133 -5.41 34.87 -8.59
C PRO A 133 -4.43 35.98 -8.24
N ALA A 134 -4.98 37.18 -8.08
CA ALA A 134 -4.25 38.38 -7.77
C ALA A 134 -3.21 38.05 -6.71
N ARG A 135 -1.94 38.27 -7.05
CA ARG A 135 -0.78 38.08 -6.17
C ARG A 135 -1.15 38.73 -4.84
N ARG A 136 -1.55 37.94 -3.83
CA ARG A 136 -1.98 38.44 -2.53
C ARG A 136 -0.77 39.16 -1.93
N THR A 137 -0.75 40.47 -2.07
CA THR A 137 0.31 41.35 -1.64
C THR A 137 0.47 41.25 -0.12
N GLY A 138 1.66 40.85 0.33
CA GLY A 138 2.19 41.13 1.67
C GLY A 138 1.83 40.19 2.83
N ARG A 139 0.75 39.40 2.76
CA ARG A 139 0.41 38.50 3.88
C ARG A 139 1.17 37.18 3.78
N ALA A 140 2.04 36.91 4.76
CA ALA A 140 2.70 35.61 4.89
C ALA A 140 1.65 34.50 5.00
N VAL A 141 1.72 33.52 4.10
CA VAL A 141 0.78 32.39 4.07
C VAL A 141 1.01 31.49 5.27
N THR A 142 -0.06 31.28 6.02
CA THR A 142 -0.04 30.51 7.26
C THR A 142 -0.06 29.00 6.96
N PRO A 143 0.42 28.13 7.87
CA PRO A 143 0.27 26.69 7.68
C PRO A 143 -1.19 26.25 7.51
N ALA A 144 -2.12 26.91 8.21
CA ALA A 144 -3.55 26.65 8.08
C ALA A 144 -4.08 26.99 6.68
N ASP A 145 -3.73 28.17 6.16
CA ASP A 145 -4.12 28.59 4.81
C ASP A 145 -3.50 27.68 3.74
N PHE A 146 -2.26 27.24 3.95
CA PHE A 146 -1.57 26.33 3.03
C PHE A 146 -2.19 24.94 2.99
N LEU A 147 -2.63 24.40 4.14
CA LEU A 147 -3.37 23.13 4.21
C LEU A 147 -4.75 23.23 3.54
N GLN A 148 -5.46 24.33 3.76
CA GLN A 148 -6.72 24.61 3.06
C GLN A 148 -6.51 24.66 1.54
N ALA A 149 -5.54 25.45 1.08
CA ALA A 149 -5.20 25.54 -0.34
C ALA A 149 -4.77 24.20 -0.93
N THR A 150 -4.09 23.35 -0.15
CA THR A 150 -3.73 21.97 -0.57
C THR A 150 -4.98 21.13 -0.78
N SER A 151 -5.95 21.22 0.14
CA SER A 151 -7.24 20.53 0.02
C SER A 151 -8.00 21.00 -1.23
N ASP A 152 -8.11 22.32 -1.43
CA ASP A 152 -8.81 22.89 -2.58
C ASP A 152 -8.13 22.52 -3.91
N HIS A 153 -6.79 22.46 -3.93
CA HIS A 153 -6.02 22.04 -5.10
C HIS A 153 -6.28 20.57 -5.45
N ILE A 154 -6.28 19.67 -4.46
CA ILE A 154 -6.64 18.25 -4.67
C ILE A 154 -8.07 18.14 -5.17
N LYS A 155 -9.02 18.87 -4.58
CA LYS A 155 -10.44 18.83 -4.99
C LYS A 155 -10.65 19.24 -6.44
N THR A 156 -9.81 20.13 -6.95
CA THR A 156 -9.87 20.63 -8.34
C THR A 156 -9.24 19.64 -9.33
N HIS A 157 -8.18 18.94 -8.94
CA HIS A 157 -7.38 18.09 -9.84
C HIS A 157 -7.67 16.60 -9.67
N GLY A 158 -8.42 16.21 -8.65
CA GLY A 158 -8.56 14.82 -8.20
C GLY A 158 -7.39 14.38 -7.32
N TRP A 159 -7.57 13.22 -6.70
CA TRP A 159 -6.61 12.62 -5.79
C TRP A 159 -6.01 11.31 -6.32
N THR A 160 -4.73 11.07 -6.03
CA THR A 160 -4.06 9.80 -6.35
C THR A 160 -3.09 9.36 -5.26
N GLN A 161 -2.77 8.06 -5.26
CA GLN A 161 -1.79 7.41 -4.38
C GLN A 161 -0.53 7.03 -5.15
N HIS A 162 0.58 6.84 -4.42
CA HIS A 162 1.87 6.30 -4.88
C HIS A 162 2.61 7.08 -5.97
N VAL A 163 1.98 8.08 -6.57
CA VAL A 163 2.56 8.97 -7.58
C VAL A 163 2.31 10.42 -7.20
N MET A 164 3.20 11.33 -7.60
CA MET A 164 3.03 12.75 -7.30
C MET A 164 1.85 13.36 -8.06
N GLU A 165 1.70 12.98 -9.32
CA GLU A 165 0.70 13.49 -10.24
C GLU A 165 0.47 12.42 -11.31
N SER A 166 -0.78 12.29 -11.75
CA SER A 166 -1.21 11.43 -12.85
C SER A 166 -2.40 12.08 -13.56
N GLN A 167 -2.88 11.47 -14.64
CA GLN A 167 -4.12 11.91 -15.29
C GLN A 167 -5.36 11.85 -14.37
N ARG A 168 -5.29 11.08 -13.26
CA ARG A 168 -6.38 10.95 -12.28
C ARG A 168 -6.30 12.00 -11.16
N GLY A 169 -5.17 12.69 -11.02
CA GLY A 169 -4.99 13.75 -10.04
C GLY A 169 -3.64 13.73 -9.33
N VAL A 170 -3.60 14.35 -8.15
CA VAL A 170 -2.36 14.64 -7.40
C VAL A 170 -2.41 14.06 -5.99
N CYS A 171 -1.27 13.59 -5.49
CA CYS A 171 -1.16 13.26 -4.06
C CYS A 171 -0.90 14.52 -3.23
N ILE A 172 -1.00 14.43 -1.89
CA ILE A 172 -0.78 15.58 -1.00
C ILE A 172 0.56 16.28 -1.26
N ARG A 173 1.65 15.51 -1.44
CA ARG A 173 2.98 16.07 -1.70
C ARG A 173 3.04 16.74 -3.09
N GLY A 174 2.38 16.16 -4.09
CA GLY A 174 2.27 16.74 -5.42
C GLY A 174 1.57 18.11 -5.38
N ALA A 175 0.40 18.15 -4.76
CA ALA A 175 -0.38 19.38 -4.55
C ALA A 175 0.43 20.47 -3.81
N GLN A 176 1.11 20.12 -2.72
CA GLN A 176 1.97 21.05 -1.99
C GLN A 176 3.11 21.60 -2.85
N LEU A 177 3.74 20.75 -3.67
CA LEU A 177 4.81 21.19 -4.57
C LEU A 177 4.30 22.11 -5.67
N SER A 178 3.11 21.85 -6.23
CA SER A 178 2.46 22.76 -7.18
C SER A 178 2.16 24.12 -6.56
N LEU A 179 1.61 24.15 -5.33
CA LEU A 179 1.34 25.39 -4.62
C LEU A 179 2.61 26.20 -4.29
N ILE A 180 3.72 25.52 -3.98
CA ILE A 180 5.02 26.17 -3.80
C ILE A 180 5.51 26.76 -5.12
N ARG A 181 5.41 26.04 -6.24
CA ARG A 181 5.82 26.54 -7.57
C ARG A 181 5.00 27.77 -8.00
N CYS A 182 3.71 27.81 -7.65
CA CYS A 182 2.84 28.95 -7.91
C CYS A 182 3.01 30.10 -6.90
N GLY A 183 3.92 29.98 -5.93
CA GLY A 183 4.19 31.02 -4.93
C GLY A 183 3.12 31.17 -3.84
N THR A 184 2.19 30.22 -3.71
CA THR A 184 1.18 30.22 -2.63
C THR A 184 1.81 29.92 -1.27
N GLY A 185 2.95 29.25 -1.22
CA GLY A 185 3.67 29.00 0.03
C GLY A 185 5.13 28.69 -0.20
N THR A 186 5.84 28.41 0.87
CA THR A 186 7.26 28.03 0.83
C THR A 186 7.45 26.59 1.31
N ARG A 187 8.65 26.03 1.10
CA ARG A 187 9.03 24.74 1.70
C ARG A 187 8.91 24.77 3.22
N THR A 188 9.24 25.89 3.85
CA THR A 188 9.11 26.10 5.30
C THR A 188 7.64 26.04 5.73
N THR A 189 6.75 26.73 5.01
CA THR A 189 5.31 26.68 5.27
C THR A 189 4.75 25.26 5.13
N ALA A 190 5.16 24.54 4.08
CA ALA A 190 4.76 23.16 3.86
C ALA A 190 5.27 22.22 4.96
N SER A 191 6.51 22.41 5.44
CA SER A 191 7.05 21.64 6.56
C SER A 191 6.24 21.85 7.84
N ALA A 192 5.96 23.11 8.20
CA ALA A 192 5.12 23.45 9.35
C ALA A 192 3.69 22.89 9.23
N ALA A 193 3.08 22.99 8.03
CA ALA A 193 1.79 22.39 7.72
C ALA A 193 1.80 20.86 7.92
N ASN A 194 2.85 20.19 7.46
CA ASN A 194 2.99 18.74 7.60
C ASN A 194 3.12 18.30 9.06
N THR A 195 3.73 19.10 9.95
CA THR A 195 3.72 18.82 11.39
C THR A 195 2.31 18.72 11.94
N HIS A 196 1.41 19.63 11.56
CA HIS A 196 0.01 19.58 11.98
C HIS A 196 -0.74 18.39 11.36
N LEU A 197 -0.49 18.09 10.09
CA LEU A 197 -1.10 16.96 9.41
C LEU A 197 -0.69 15.62 10.04
N LEU A 198 0.58 15.43 10.35
CA LEU A 198 1.08 14.22 11.02
C LEU A 198 0.51 14.09 12.43
N ALA A 199 0.36 15.19 13.16
CA ALA A 199 -0.27 15.17 14.47
C ALA A 199 -1.75 14.73 14.43
N VAL A 200 -2.51 15.16 13.41
CA VAL A 200 -3.92 14.74 13.23
C VAL A 200 -4.02 13.29 12.78
N THR A 201 -3.12 12.87 11.91
CA THR A 201 -3.22 11.56 11.24
C THR A 201 -2.55 10.42 11.98
N GLY A 202 -1.70 10.71 12.97
CA GLY A 202 -0.82 9.72 13.62
C GLY A 202 0.20 9.09 12.66
N GLY A 203 0.38 9.65 11.46
CA GLY A 203 1.26 9.13 10.44
C GLY A 203 2.74 9.38 10.76
N ARG A 204 3.61 8.46 10.33
CA ARG A 204 5.08 8.68 10.40
C ARG A 204 5.57 9.64 9.31
N SER A 205 4.89 9.66 8.17
CA SER A 205 5.17 10.58 7.07
C SER A 205 3.91 10.78 6.22
N VAL A 206 3.82 11.94 5.56
CA VAL A 206 2.66 12.29 4.73
C VAL A 206 2.51 11.32 3.54
N PRO A 207 3.57 10.95 2.79
CA PRO A 207 3.44 9.96 1.73
C PRO A 207 2.96 8.61 2.24
N ARG A 208 3.52 8.10 3.34
CA ARG A 208 3.09 6.80 3.90
C ARG A 208 1.63 6.82 4.33
N TRP A 209 1.15 7.92 4.89
CA TRP A 209 -0.25 8.05 5.30
C TRP A 209 -1.22 8.22 4.11
N ASN A 210 -0.82 8.99 3.08
CA ASN A 210 -1.57 9.15 1.83
C ASN A 210 -1.71 7.82 1.08
N ASP A 211 -0.63 7.04 1.06
CA ASP A 211 -0.50 5.80 0.28
C ASP A 211 -1.02 4.56 1.04
N GLY A 212 -1.84 4.75 2.07
CA GLY A 212 -2.50 3.64 2.76
C GLY A 212 -3.52 2.95 1.85
N LEU A 213 -3.52 1.61 1.81
CA LEU A 213 -4.37 0.83 0.88
C LEU A 213 -5.87 1.14 0.95
N VAL A 214 -6.35 1.56 2.12
CA VAL A 214 -7.77 1.90 2.37
C VAL A 214 -8.03 3.42 2.37
N ARG A 215 -7.05 4.23 1.95
CA ARG A 215 -7.18 5.69 1.94
C ARG A 215 -8.15 6.09 0.83
N THR A 216 -9.02 7.04 1.17
CA THR A 216 -9.92 7.67 0.21
C THR A 216 -9.63 9.15 0.11
N GLU A 217 -10.03 9.77 -1.00
CA GLU A 217 -9.92 11.22 -1.21
C GLU A 217 -10.65 12.02 -0.12
N ALA A 218 -11.85 11.58 0.28
CA ALA A 218 -12.62 12.20 1.36
C ALA A 218 -11.82 12.25 2.67
N GLN A 219 -11.19 11.14 3.06
CA GLN A 219 -10.34 11.09 4.26
C GLN A 219 -9.12 12.02 4.14
N VAL A 220 -8.58 12.22 2.94
CA VAL A 220 -7.48 13.17 2.71
C VAL A 220 -7.95 14.60 2.91
N HIS A 221 -9.12 14.97 2.39
CA HIS A 221 -9.71 16.28 2.63
C HIS A 221 -9.99 16.51 4.11
N ASP A 222 -10.66 15.55 4.78
CA ASP A 222 -10.99 15.67 6.19
C ASP A 222 -9.74 15.87 7.06
N ALA A 223 -8.68 15.10 6.79
CA ALA A 223 -7.41 15.25 7.50
C ALA A 223 -6.74 16.61 7.25
N LEU A 224 -6.75 17.11 6.02
CA LEU A 224 -6.19 18.42 5.68
C LEU A 224 -6.97 19.55 6.38
N LEU A 225 -8.30 19.47 6.40
CA LEU A 225 -9.16 20.48 7.05
C LEU A 225 -9.03 20.42 8.58
N ALA A 226 -8.98 19.23 9.17
CA ALA A 226 -8.73 19.06 10.61
C ALA A 226 -7.34 19.58 11.00
N ALA A 227 -6.32 19.31 10.18
CA ALA A 227 -4.97 19.85 10.38
C ALA A 227 -4.94 21.37 10.25
N ALA A 228 -5.69 21.94 9.31
CA ALA A 228 -5.83 23.39 9.16
C ALA A 228 -6.50 24.02 10.39
N ALA A 229 -7.57 23.41 10.92
CA ALA A 229 -8.21 23.85 12.16
C ALA A 229 -7.23 23.83 13.34
N ARG A 230 -6.50 22.73 13.52
CA ARG A 230 -5.46 22.60 14.54
C ARG A 230 -4.33 23.64 14.39
N ALA A 231 -3.97 24.01 13.16
CA ALA A 231 -2.96 25.03 12.91
C ALA A 231 -3.44 26.45 13.23
N ARG A 232 -4.75 26.71 13.16
CA ARG A 232 -5.34 28.00 13.57
C ARG A 232 -5.33 28.18 15.08
N THR A 233 -5.58 27.12 15.84
CA THR A 233 -5.62 27.17 17.32
C THR A 233 -4.24 27.17 17.97
N ALA A 234 -3.17 26.87 17.22
CA ALA A 234 -1.79 26.85 17.71
C ALA A 234 -1.07 28.21 17.57
N ARG A 235 -1.80 29.27 17.23
CA ARG A 235 -1.32 30.65 17.08
C ARG A 235 -1.66 31.45 18.32
#